data_AF-A0A7D5H4Q8-F1
#
_entry.id   AF-A0A7D5H4Q8-F1
#
_cell.length_a   1.000
_cell.length_b   1.000
_cell.length_c   1.000
_cell.angle_alpha   90.00
_cell.angle_beta   90.00
_cell.angle_gamma   90.00
#
_symmetry.space_group_name_H-M   'P 1'
#
loop_
_entity.id
_entity.type
_entity.pdbx_description
1 polymer ?
#
loop_
_entity_poly.entity_id
_entity_poly.type
_entity_poly.pdbx_seq_one_letter_code
_entity_poly.pdbx_strand_id
1 'polypeptide(L)' 'MNLPAFFLNAVVCTTAAHDNCMPPQFVWMAPKFLNDDARAQQCNARAQGLNKAQEDKTIFYRCDAQRGA' A
#
# COMPACT_ATOMS: atom_id res chain seq x y z
N MET A 1 15.92 -7.62 9.54
CA MET A 1 14.98 -8.47 8.77
C MET A 1 13.84 -7.59 8.33
N ASN A 2 13.69 -7.33 7.02
CA ASN A 2 12.49 -6.65 6.51
C ASN A 2 11.32 -7.63 6.66
N LEU A 3 10.34 -7.27 7.49
CA LEU A 3 9.10 -8.02 7.57
C LEU A 3 8.42 -7.95 6.19
N PRO A 4 7.89 -9.06 5.65
CA PRO A 4 7.25 -9.02 4.35
C PRO A 4 6.01 -8.11 4.41
N ALA A 5 5.84 -7.25 3.40
CA ALA A 5 4.72 -6.30 3.37
C ALA A 5 3.43 -7.03 2.94
N PHE A 6 2.32 -6.83 3.65
CA PHE A 6 1.11 -7.63 3.42
C PHE A 6 -0.19 -6.83 3.33
N PHE A 7 -0.19 -5.63 3.88
CA PHE A 7 -1.37 -4.79 4.00
C PHE A 7 -1.23 -3.63 3.02
N LEU A 8 -2.15 -3.56 2.08
CA LEU A 8 -2.28 -2.43 1.19
C LEU A 8 -2.92 -1.29 1.97
N ASN A 9 -2.18 -0.19 2.10
CA ASN A 9 -2.64 1.05 2.71
C ASN A 9 -2.67 2.15 1.64
N ALA A 10 -3.66 3.04 1.73
CA ALA A 10 -3.72 4.29 0.99
C ALA A 10 -3.18 5.41 1.88
N VAL A 11 -2.31 6.24 1.31
CA VAL A 11 -1.75 7.42 1.94
C VAL A 11 -2.22 8.61 1.14
N VAL A 12 -2.83 9.58 1.83
CA VAL A 12 -3.31 10.82 1.21
C VAL A 12 -2.41 11.94 1.69
N CYS A 13 -1.83 12.69 0.78
CA CYS A 13 -0.94 13.80 1.07
C CYS A 13 -1.56 15.12 0.65
N THR A 14 -1.04 16.22 1.20
CA THR A 14 -1.50 17.56 0.81
C THR A 14 -0.95 18.00 -0.54
N THR A 15 0.20 17.43 -0.94
CA THR A 15 0.91 17.74 -2.19
C THR A 15 1.31 16.46 -2.91
N ALA A 16 1.46 16.54 -4.24
CA ALA A 16 1.98 15.43 -5.05
C ALA A 16 3.47 15.10 -4.80
N ALA A 17 4.17 15.97 -4.06
CA ALA A 17 5.53 15.72 -3.57
C ALA A 17 5.55 14.87 -2.29
N HIS A 18 4.38 14.57 -1.71
CA HIS A 18 4.20 13.73 -0.52
C HIS A 18 4.91 14.28 0.74
N ASP A 19 5.01 15.59 0.86
CA ASP A 19 5.73 16.26 1.97
C ASP A 19 4.98 16.19 3.30
N ASN A 20 3.64 16.16 3.25
CA ASN A 20 2.78 16.10 4.42
C ASN A 20 1.60 15.17 4.13
N CYS A 21 1.53 14.06 4.85
CA CYS A 21 0.59 12.99 4.58
C CYS A 21 -0.24 12.63 5.80
N MET A 22 -1.51 12.35 5.56
CA MET A 22 -2.40 11.76 6.54
C MET A 22 -1.94 10.35 6.91
N PRO A 23 -2.31 9.87 8.11
CA PRO A 23 -2.07 8.50 8.50
C PRO A 23 -2.59 7.49 7.46
N PRO A 24 -1.81 6.45 7.14
CA PRO A 24 -2.18 5.45 6.15
C PRO A 24 -3.50 4.76 6.52
N GLN A 25 -4.38 4.60 5.53
CA GLN A 25 -5.69 3.96 5.70
C GLN A 25 -5.66 2.58 5.08
N PHE A 26 -6.12 1.58 5.82
CA PHE A 26 -6.19 0.21 5.31
C PHE A 26 -7.18 0.09 4.15
N VAL A 27 -6.71 -0.50 3.05
CA VAL A 27 -7.51 -0.74 1.85
C VAL A 27 -7.79 -2.22 1.68
N TRP A 28 -6.76 -3.05 1.76
CA TRP A 28 -6.85 -4.44 1.36
C TRP A 28 -5.71 -5.29 1.93
N MET A 29 -5.92 -6.60 2.01
CA MET A 29 -4.85 -7.57 2.27
C MET A 29 -5.04 -8.81 1.42
N ALA A 30 -3.92 -9.47 1.08
CA ALA A 30 -3.95 -10.73 0.35
C ALA A 30 -4.58 -11.86 1.18
N PRO A 31 -5.28 -12.82 0.54
CA PRO A 31 -5.88 -13.95 1.23
C PRO A 31 -4.90 -14.74 2.08
N LYS A 32 -5.35 -15.22 3.26
CA LYS A 32 -4.50 -15.90 4.25
C LYS A 32 -4.02 -17.30 3.83
N PHE A 33 -4.62 -17.90 2.80
CA PHE A 33 -4.20 -19.21 2.30
C PHE A 33 -2.91 -19.16 1.47
N LEU A 34 -2.48 -17.96 1.06
CA LEU A 34 -1.23 -17.74 0.37
C LEU A 34 -0.07 -17.67 1.37
N ASN A 35 1.11 -18.14 0.96
CA ASN A 35 2.33 -17.96 1.75
C ASN A 35 2.76 -16.48 1.77
N ASP A 36 3.67 -16.14 2.68
CA ASP A 36 4.04 -14.74 2.90
C ASP A 36 4.66 -14.06 1.67
N ASP A 37 5.52 -14.77 0.92
CA ASP A 37 6.11 -14.23 -0.31
C ASP A 37 5.04 -13.91 -1.37
N ALA A 38 4.08 -14.82 -1.59
CA ALA A 38 2.99 -14.60 -2.53
C ALA A 38 2.06 -13.47 -2.07
N ARG A 39 1.82 -13.35 -0.75
CA ARG A 39 1.02 -12.25 -0.18
C ARG A 39 1.71 -10.91 -0.41
N ALA A 40 3.03 -10.84 -0.23
CA ALA A 40 3.81 -9.64 -0.49
C ALA A 40 3.84 -9.26 -1.97
N GLN A 41 4.02 -10.24 -2.86
CA GLN A 41 3.95 -10.02 -4.30
C GLN A 41 2.58 -9.50 -4.75
N GLN A 42 1.49 -10.11 -4.27
CA GLN A 42 0.14 -9.65 -4.63
C GLN A 42 -0.16 -8.24 -4.10
N CYS A 43 0.28 -7.93 -2.87
CA CYS A 43 0.15 -6.58 -2.34
C CYS A 43 0.87 -5.57 -3.23
N ASN A 44 2.16 -5.80 -3.51
CA ASN A 44 2.97 -4.87 -4.31
C ASN A 44 2.42 -4.70 -5.74
N ALA A 45 2.00 -5.78 -6.39
CA ALA A 45 1.38 -5.72 -7.71
C ALA A 45 0.10 -4.86 -7.70
N ARG A 46 -0.72 -5.00 -6.66
CA ARG A 46 -1.95 -4.22 -6.51
C ARG A 46 -1.67 -2.75 -6.20
N ALA A 47 -0.72 -2.45 -5.32
CA ALA A 47 -0.26 -1.10 -5.04
C ALA A 47 0.23 -0.40 -6.32
N GLN A 48 1.08 -1.06 -7.10
CA GLN A 48 1.57 -0.54 -8.37
C GLN A 48 0.45 -0.31 -9.38
N GLY A 49 -0.51 -1.24 -9.48
CA GLY A 49 -1.67 -1.10 -10.36
C GLY A 49 -2.51 0.13 -10.01
N LEU A 50 -2.79 0.35 -8.72
CA LEU A 50 -3.54 1.51 -8.25
C LEU A 50 -2.76 2.82 -8.43
N ASN A 51 -1.47 2.84 -8.09
CA ASN A 51 -0.62 4.02 -8.30
C ASN A 51 -0.47 4.40 -9.77
N LYS A 52 -0.53 3.42 -10.68
CA LYS A 52 -0.50 3.69 -12.12
C LYS A 52 -1.85 4.21 -12.63
N ALA A 53 -2.96 3.66 -12.09
CA ALA A 53 -4.31 4.03 -12.48
C ALA A 53 -4.81 5.35 -11.86
N GLN A 54 -4.19 5.82 -10.78
CA GLN A 54 -4.65 7.03 -10.09
C GLN A 54 -4.41 8.30 -10.92
N GLU A 55 -5.47 9.09 -11.07
CA GLU A 55 -5.43 10.43 -11.65
C GLU A 55 -4.91 11.45 -10.63
N ASP A 56 -5.34 11.32 -9.38
CA ASP A 56 -4.88 12.14 -8.26
C ASP A 56 -3.53 11.65 -7.74
N LYS A 57 -2.50 12.51 -7.84
CA LYS A 57 -1.13 12.22 -7.38
C LYS A 57 -0.90 12.52 -5.90
N THR A 58 -1.88 13.12 -5.24
CA THR A 58 -1.84 13.34 -3.79
C THR A 58 -2.11 12.05 -3.02
N ILE A 59 -2.76 11.07 -3.64
CA ILE A 59 -2.97 9.74 -3.08
C ILE A 59 -1.86 8.83 -3.60
N PHE A 60 -1.37 7.93 -2.76
CA PHE A 60 -0.58 6.80 -3.21
C PHE A 60 -0.85 5.57 -2.34
N TYR A 61 -0.72 4.40 -2.95
CA TYR A 61 -0.94 3.11 -2.34
C TYR A 61 0.40 2.45 -2.06
N ARG A 62 0.61 1.98 -0.84
CA ARG A 62 1.81 1.24 -0.46
C ARG A 62 1.44 -0.02 0.32
N CYS A 63 2.38 -0.95 0.35
CA CYS A 63 2.25 -2.15 1.14
C CYS A 63 3.10 -2.05 2.39
N ASP A 64 2.49 -2.25 3.54
CA ASP A 64 3.16 -2.23 4.82
C ASP A 64 3.02 -3.58 5.55
N ALA A 65 3.92 -3.85 6.48
CA ALA A 65 3.85 -5.01 7.36
C ALA A 65 2.74 -4.87 8.42
N GLN A 66 2.21 -3.66 8.60
CA GLN A 66 1.18 -3.33 9.58
C GLN A 66 -0.02 -2.66 8.89
N ARG A 67 -1.19 -2.86 9.49
CA ARG A 67 -2.44 -2.25 9.03
C ARG A 67 -2.47 -0.77 9.44
N GLY A 68 -2.48 0.14 8.48
CA GLY A 68 -2.54 1.59 8.70
C GLY A 68 -1.28 2.22 9.31
N ALA A 69 -0.09 1.67 8.99
CA ALA A 69 1.22 2.15 9.48
C ALA A 69 1.96 2.95 8.43
#